data_AF-A0A180F6R2-F1
#
_entry.id   AF-A0A180F6R2-F1
#
_cell.length_a   1.000
_cell.length_b   1.000
_cell.length_c   1.000
_cell.angle_alpha   90.00
_cell.angle_beta   90.00
_cell.angle_gamma   90.00
#
_symmetry.space_group_name_H-M   'P 1'
#
loop_
_entity.id
_entity.type
_entity.pdbx_description
1 polymer ?
#
loop_
_entity_poly.entity_id
_entity_poly.type
_entity_poly.pdbx_seq_one_letter_code
_entity_poly.pdbx_strand_id
1 'polypeptide(L)' 'MTNLDGTTATIVSLNGKTAAKFTVSGSEVQKDVTLAPGFYILSAGKTVSKFIVR' A
#
# COMPACT_ATOMS: atom_id res chain seq x y z
N MET A 1 -4.72 0.82 -18.49
CA MET A 1 -4.06 0.41 -17.22
C MET A 1 -3.11 1.51 -16.81
N THR A 2 -3.12 1.93 -15.55
CA THR A 2 -2.13 2.91 -15.05
C THR A 2 -0.81 2.18 -14.84
N ASN A 3 0.26 2.57 -15.54
CA ASN A 3 1.59 2.05 -15.26
C ASN A 3 2.08 2.61 -13.92
N LEU A 4 2.40 1.72 -12.98
CA LEU A 4 2.92 2.09 -11.65
C LEU A 4 4.41 1.73 -11.52
N ASP A 5 5.08 1.36 -12.60
CA ASP A 5 6.51 0.99 -12.57
C ASP A 5 7.37 2.09 -11.95
N GLY A 6 8.26 1.69 -11.04
CA GLY A 6 9.09 2.60 -10.24
C GLY A 6 8.35 3.35 -9.14
N THR A 7 7.02 3.22 -9.03
CA THR A 7 6.24 3.87 -7.98
C THR A 7 6.44 3.14 -6.65
N THR A 8 6.59 3.90 -5.57
CA THR A 8 6.53 3.34 -4.22
C THR A 8 5.09 3.19 -3.77
N ALA A 9 4.69 1.98 -3.42
CA ALA A 9 3.48 1.70 -2.67
C ALA A 9 3.77 1.74 -1.16
N THR A 10 2.91 2.41 -0.39
CA THR A 10 2.99 2.49 1.06
C THR A 10 1.67 2.12 1.71
N ILE A 11 1.75 1.34 2.79
CA ILE A 11 0.63 1.07 3.69
C ILE A 11 0.91 1.78 5.00
N VAL A 12 -0.01 2.66 5.42
CA VAL A 12 0.08 3.40 6.67
C VAL A 12 -1.17 3.17 7.52
N SER A 13 -1.01 3.03 8.84
CA SER A 13 -2.14 3.06 9.77
C SER A 13 -2.66 4.49 9.95
N LEU A 14 -3.88 4.64 10.45
CA LEU A 14 -4.49 5.97 10.64
C LEU A 14 -3.70 6.91 11.56
N ASN A 15 -2.87 6.38 12.46
CA ASN A 15 -1.96 7.18 13.30
C ASN A 15 -0.66 7.59 12.57
N GLY A 16 -0.55 7.34 11.26
CA GLY A 16 0.61 7.72 10.44
C GLY A 16 1.79 6.75 10.48
N LYS A 17 1.71 5.64 11.23
CA LYS A 17 2.78 4.64 11.25
C LYS A 17 2.81 3.85 9.94
N THR A 18 3.98 3.74 9.32
CA THR A 18 4.17 2.91 8.13
C THR A 18 4.19 1.44 8.52
N ALA A 19 3.31 0.65 7.91
CA ALA A 19 3.21 -0.79 8.09
C ALA A 19 3.94 -1.58 7.00
N ALA A 20 3.95 -1.07 5.76
CA ALA A 20 4.72 -1.65 4.66
C ALA A 20 5.09 -0.59 3.62
N LYS A 21 6.20 -0.81 2.92
CA LYS A 21 6.67 0.00 1.80
C LYS A 21 7.38 -0.88 0.78
N PHE A 22 7.00 -0.79 -0.48
CA PHE A 22 7.66 -1.53 -1.56
C PHE A 22 7.56 -0.80 -2.90
N THR A 23 8.53 -1.03 -3.77
CA THR A 23 8.51 -0.51 -5.15
C THR A 23 7.70 -1.44 -6.03
N VAL A 24 6.81 -0.87 -6.83
CA VAL A 24 6.08 -1.58 -7.87
C VAL A 24 7.00 -1.70 -9.09
N SER A 25 7.13 -2.90 -9.65
CA SER A 25 7.82 -3.13 -10.91
C SER A 25 6.82 -3.57 -11.96
N GLY A 26 6.76 -2.85 -13.08
CA GLY A 26 5.77 -3.06 -14.13
C GLY A 26 4.35 -2.63 -13.72
N SER A 27 3.35 -3.39 -14.15
CA SER A 27 1.92 -3.04 -13.96
C SER A 27 1.25 -3.72 -12.77
N GLU A 28 1.90 -4.70 -12.15
CA GLU A 28 1.36 -5.48 -11.05
C GLU A 28 2.46 -5.86 -10.07
N VAL A 29 2.15 -5.86 -8.76
CA VAL A 29 3.02 -6.40 -7.72
C VAL A 29 2.18 -7.10 -6.68
N GLN A 30 2.61 -8.29 -6.27
CA GLN A 30 2.00 -9.04 -5.18
C GLN A 30 3.00 -9.13 -4.02
N LYS A 31 2.56 -8.75 -2.82
CA LYS A 31 3.35 -8.80 -1.59
C LYS A 31 2.49 -9.26 -0.44
N ASP A 32 2.99 -10.25 0.29
CA ASP A 32 2.39 -10.66 1.54
C ASP A 32 2.79 -9.68 2.64
N VAL A 33 1.78 -9.11 3.31
CA VAL A 33 1.97 -8.14 4.39
C VAL A 33 1.12 -8.60 5.57
N THR A 34 1.78 -8.87 6.70
CA THR A 34 1.07 -9.13 7.97
C THR A 34 0.74 -7.81 8.64
N LEU A 35 -0.54 -7.58 8.91
CA LEU A 35 -1.04 -6.37 9.55
C LEU A 35 -1.79 -6.75 10.83
N ALA A 36 -1.65 -5.96 11.88
CA ALA A 36 -2.52 -6.06 13.05
C ALA A 36 -3.93 -5.56 12.70
N PRO A 37 -4.99 -6.03 13.38
CA PRO A 37 -6.35 -5.51 13.20
C PRO A 37 -6.40 -3.98 13.32
N GLY A 38 -7.12 -3.33 12.41
CA GLY A 38 -7.18 -1.87 12.36
C GLY A 38 -7.45 -1.30 10.97
N PHE A 39 -7.36 0.03 10.88
CA PHE A 39 -7.63 0.80 9.67
C PHE A 39 -6.34 1.26 9.00
N TYR A 40 -6.27 1.09 7.69
CA TYR A 40 -5.09 1.39 6.89
C TYR A 40 -5.41 2.16 5.61
N ILE A 41 -4.39 2.84 5.10
CA ILE A 41 -4.39 3.51 3.81
C ILE A 41 -3.26 2.91 2.98
N LEU A 42 -3.60 2.36 1.81
CA LEU A 42 -2.66 2.01 0.74
C LEU A 42 -2.58 3.19 -0.23
N SER A 43 -1.38 3.68 -0.49
CA SER A 43 -1.12 4.66 -1.54
C SER A 43 -0.04 4.18 -2.49
N ALA A 44 -0.24 4.41 -3.79
CA ALA A 44 0.73 4.15 -4.85
C ALA A 44 0.58 5.24 -5.92
N GLY A 45 1.54 6.16 -5.98
CA GLY A 45 1.48 7.30 -6.88
C GLY A 45 0.29 8.21 -6.54
N LYS A 46 -0.63 8.42 -7.50
CA LYS A 46 -1.87 9.18 -7.29
C LYS A 46 -3.04 8.33 -6.79
N THR A 47 -2.85 7.01 -6.68
CA THR A 47 -3.90 6.08 -6.27
C THR A 47 -3.87 5.92 -4.76
N VAL A 48 -5.03 6.03 -4.11
CA VAL A 48 -5.20 5.86 -2.67
C VAL A 48 -6.41 4.97 -2.41
N SER A 49 -6.26 3.99 -1.52
CA SER A 49 -7.34 3.10 -1.08
C SER A 49 -7.31 2.94 0.44
N LYS A 50 -8.49 2.89 1.07
CA LYS A 50 -8.64 2.69 2.51
C LYS A 50 -9.28 1.33 2.77
N PHE A 51 -8.80 0.61 3.77
CA PHE A 51 -9.31 -0.70 4.12
C PHE A 51 -9.19 -1.01 5.61
N ILE A 52 -9.89 -2.06 6.05
CA ILE A 52 -9.93 -2.53 7.43
C ILE A 52 -9.39 -3.96 7.46
N VAL A 53 -8.46 -4.22 8.38
CA VAL A 53 -8.03 -5.56 8.76
C VAL A 53 -8.83 -5.93 10.01
N ARG A 54 -9.58 -7.04 9.94
CA ARG A 54 -10.36 -7.58 11.06
C ARG A 54 -9.55 -8.60 11.84
#